data_AF-R7UXS7-F1
#
_entry.id   AF-R7UXS7-F1
#
_cell.length_a   1.000
_cell.length_b   1.000
_cell.length_c   1.000
_cell.angle_alpha   90.00
_cell.angle_beta   90.00
_cell.angle_gamma   90.00
#
_symmetry.space_group_name_H-M   'P 1'
#
loop_
_entity.id
_entity.type
_entity.pdbx_description
1 polymer ?
#
loop_
_entity_poly.entity_id
_entity_poly.type
_entity_poly.pdbx_seq_one_letter_code
_entity_poly.pdbx_strand_id
1 'polypeptide(L)'
;HCVHYYDLRNTKESLAVFKGHRKAVSYTKFVNSSEIVSASTDSQLKLWSLDRPQSLRTFMGHTNEKNFVGLATDGDYVACGSENNSLYIYYKGLTKQILTYKFDTVKNVLEKERKDDDANEFVSAVCWRQGSNVVVAANSQGIIKVCGCFINSWRFNLFS
;
A
#
# COMPACT_ATOMS: atom_id res chain seq x y z
N HIS A 1 -9.64 -13.96 -6.31
CA HIS A 1 -9.20 -14.08 -4.91
C HIS A 1 -10.01 -13.17 -4.02
N CYS A 2 -10.11 -13.47 -2.72
CA CYS A 2 -11.06 -12.84 -1.81
C CYS A 2 -10.41 -12.47 -0.48
N VAL A 3 -11.00 -11.48 0.22
CA VAL A 3 -10.76 -11.27 1.64
C VAL A 3 -11.92 -11.87 2.42
N HIS A 4 -11.61 -12.73 3.39
CA HIS A 4 -12.61 -13.33 4.26
C HIS A 4 -12.55 -12.65 5.63
N TYR A 5 -13.70 -12.18 6.11
CA TYR A 5 -13.85 -11.55 7.42
C TYR A 5 -14.62 -12.50 8.34
N TYR A 6 -14.06 -12.79 9.52
CA TYR A 6 -14.58 -13.80 10.45
C TYR A 6 -14.80 -13.19 11.84
N ASP A 7 -15.84 -13.70 12.51
CA ASP A 7 -15.94 -13.61 13.97
C ASP A 7 -15.18 -14.79 14.57
N LEU A 8 -14.16 -14.53 15.39
CA LEU A 8 -13.38 -15.60 16.03
C LEU A 8 -14.21 -16.41 17.04
N ARG A 9 -15.35 -15.88 17.51
CA ARG A 9 -16.28 -16.60 18.38
C ARG A 9 -17.10 -17.66 17.62
N ASN A 10 -17.24 -17.52 16.31
CA ASN A 10 -17.92 -18.48 15.45
C ASN A 10 -17.26 -18.55 14.06
N THR A 11 -16.28 -19.44 13.91
CA THR A 11 -15.48 -19.57 12.69
C THR A 11 -16.09 -20.49 11.64
N LYS A 12 -17.31 -21.00 11.85
CA LYS A 12 -17.96 -21.92 10.91
C LYS A 12 -18.22 -21.26 9.56
N GLU A 13 -18.59 -19.98 9.57
CA GLU A 13 -18.89 -19.20 8.38
C GLU A 13 -18.26 -17.81 8.50
N SER A 14 -17.84 -17.25 7.36
CA SER A 14 -17.34 -15.88 7.30
C SER A 14 -18.50 -14.88 7.43
N LEU A 15 -18.32 -13.85 8.24
CA LEU A 15 -19.25 -12.71 8.33
C LEU A 15 -19.40 -11.99 6.98
N ALA A 16 -18.30 -11.87 6.24
CA ALA A 16 -18.30 -11.26 4.91
C ALA A 16 -17.19 -11.83 4.02
N VAL A 17 -17.44 -11.85 2.71
CA VAL A 17 -16.46 -12.24 1.69
C VAL A 17 -16.35 -11.13 0.64
N PHE A 18 -15.22 -10.45 0.63
CA PHE A 18 -14.95 -9.36 -0.32
C PHE A 18 -14.32 -9.92 -1.59
N LYS A 19 -15.08 -9.89 -2.69
CA LYS A 19 -14.66 -10.39 -4.00
C LYS A 19 -14.31 -9.24 -4.93
N GLY A 20 -13.17 -9.33 -5.62
CA GLY A 20 -12.84 -8.38 -6.69
C GLY A 20 -11.37 -8.35 -7.12
N HIS A 21 -10.46 -8.92 -6.34
CA HIS A 21 -9.06 -9.05 -6.75
C HIS A 21 -8.87 -10.21 -7.75
N ARG A 22 -8.07 -9.94 -8.79
CA ARG A 22 -7.78 -10.90 -9.87
C ARG A 22 -6.66 -11.87 -9.50
N LYS A 23 -5.76 -11.47 -8.60
CA LYS A 23 -4.66 -12.27 -8.07
C LYS A 23 -4.68 -12.31 -6.55
N ALA A 24 -3.75 -13.05 -5.95
CA ALA A 24 -3.69 -13.28 -4.52
C ALA A 24 -3.65 -11.96 -3.73
N VAL A 25 -4.46 -11.91 -2.66
CA VAL A 25 -4.42 -10.80 -1.70
C VAL A 25 -3.22 -11.00 -0.80
N SER A 26 -2.26 -10.08 -0.89
CA SER A 26 -1.00 -10.15 -0.16
C SER A 26 -1.08 -9.54 1.23
N TYR A 27 -1.89 -8.48 1.40
CA TYR A 27 -2.08 -7.80 2.67
C TYR A 27 -3.51 -7.31 2.86
N THR A 28 -3.92 -7.22 4.13
CA THR A 28 -5.15 -6.56 4.55
C THR A 28 -4.87 -5.69 5.79
N LYS A 29 -5.49 -4.51 5.85
CA LYS A 29 -5.39 -3.58 6.99
C LYS A 29 -6.73 -2.90 7.22
N PHE A 30 -7.04 -2.62 8.48
CA PHE A 30 -8.14 -1.72 8.82
C PHE A 30 -7.72 -0.27 8.54
N VAL A 31 -8.61 0.48 7.89
CA VAL A 31 -8.51 1.93 7.76
C VAL A 31 -9.17 2.58 8.97
N ASN A 32 -10.33 2.04 9.38
CA ASN A 32 -11.05 2.38 10.60
C ASN A 32 -11.93 1.18 11.01
N SER A 33 -12.87 1.37 11.93
CA SER A 33 -13.74 0.29 12.44
C SER A 33 -14.70 -0.32 11.41
N SER A 34 -15.00 0.38 10.31
CA SER A 34 -15.95 -0.07 9.29
C SER A 34 -15.36 -0.17 7.88
N GLU A 35 -14.08 0.14 7.70
CA GLU A 35 -13.40 0.11 6.41
C GLU A 35 -12.10 -0.69 6.47
N ILE A 36 -11.89 -1.55 5.47
CA ILE A 36 -10.64 -2.31 5.29
C ILE A 36 -10.04 -2.00 3.92
N VAL A 37 -8.72 -2.04 3.84
CA VAL A 37 -7.98 -1.99 2.58
C VAL A 37 -7.22 -3.28 2.36
N SER A 38 -7.21 -3.75 1.11
CA SER A 38 -6.46 -4.93 0.70
C SER A 38 -5.50 -4.61 -0.43
N ALA A 39 -4.31 -5.22 -0.39
CA ALA A 39 -3.33 -5.18 -1.46
C ALA A 39 -3.27 -6.53 -2.17
N SER A 40 -3.05 -6.52 -3.48
CA SER A 40 -2.99 -7.73 -4.30
C SER A 40 -1.86 -7.61 -5.32
N THR A 41 -1.39 -8.77 -5.80
CA THR A 41 -0.40 -8.86 -6.89
C THR A 41 -1.01 -8.61 -8.27
N ASP A 42 -2.24 -8.07 -8.33
CA ASP A 42 -2.86 -7.52 -9.54
C ASP A 42 -2.58 -6.03 -9.75
N SER A 43 -1.61 -5.47 -9.00
CA SER A 43 -1.26 -4.04 -8.99
C SER A 43 -2.41 -3.12 -8.58
N GLN A 44 -3.34 -3.62 -7.74
CA GLN A 44 -4.43 -2.85 -7.20
C GLN A 44 -4.47 -2.93 -5.67
N LEU A 45 -4.83 -1.80 -5.06
CA LEU A 45 -5.37 -1.80 -3.71
C LEU A 45 -6.89 -1.62 -3.81
N LYS A 46 -7.66 -2.26 -2.94
CA LYS A 46 -9.12 -2.07 -2.87
C LYS A 46 -9.55 -1.67 -1.47
N LEU A 47 -10.39 -0.65 -1.39
CA LEU A 47 -11.07 -0.23 -0.16
C LEU A 47 -12.44 -0.89 -0.10
N TRP A 48 -12.78 -1.46 1.04
CA TRP A 48 -14.04 -2.14 1.30
C TRP A 48 -14.71 -1.56 2.54
N SER A 49 -16.04 -1.52 2.52
CA SER A 49 -16.85 -1.22 3.70
C SER A 49 -17.31 -2.54 4.29
N LEU A 50 -17.29 -2.68 5.62
CA LEU A 50 -17.87 -3.84 6.30
C LEU A 50 -19.40 -3.85 6.22
N ASP A 51 -20.01 -2.67 6.05
CA ASP A 51 -21.47 -2.49 5.98
C ASP A 51 -22.04 -2.75 4.58
N ARG A 52 -21.17 -2.80 3.56
CA ARG A 52 -21.60 -2.97 2.16
C ARG A 52 -20.83 -4.10 1.48
N PRO A 53 -21.51 -4.92 0.66
CA PRO A 53 -20.87 -6.09 0.02
C PRO A 53 -19.92 -5.74 -1.15
N GLN A 54 -19.76 -4.46 -1.51
CA GLN A 54 -19.02 -4.03 -2.69
C GLN A 54 -17.78 -3.18 -2.32
N SER A 55 -16.76 -3.22 -3.18
CA SER A 55 -15.59 -2.34 -3.03
C SER A 55 -16.01 -0.88 -3.17
N LEU A 56 -15.62 -0.05 -2.20
CA LEU A 56 -15.82 1.40 -2.26
C LEU A 56 -14.93 2.03 -3.31
N ARG A 57 -13.71 1.52 -3.46
CA ARG A 57 -12.69 2.12 -4.32
C ARG A 57 -11.63 1.13 -4.73
N THR A 58 -11.04 1.39 -5.90
CA THR A 58 -9.81 0.74 -6.37
C THR A 58 -8.74 1.80 -6.56
N PHE A 59 -7.59 1.61 -5.93
CA PHE A 59 -6.40 2.46 -6.08
C PHE A 59 -5.44 1.81 -7.09
N MET A 60 -4.91 2.62 -7.99
CA MET A 60 -4.04 2.18 -9.08
C MET A 60 -2.78 3.06 -9.16
N GLY A 61 -1.77 2.61 -9.89
CA GLY A 61 -0.57 3.39 -10.20
C GLY A 61 0.73 2.85 -9.63
N HIS A 62 0.68 2.05 -8.56
CA HIS A 62 1.82 1.24 -8.12
C HIS A 62 1.93 -0.01 -8.98
N THR A 63 3.14 -0.59 -9.06
CA THR A 63 3.39 -1.85 -9.75
C THR A 63 3.61 -2.93 -8.70
N ASN A 64 2.80 -3.98 -8.73
CA ASN A 64 2.93 -5.12 -7.85
C ASN A 64 2.37 -6.36 -8.55
N GLU A 65 3.24 -7.15 -9.17
CA GLU A 65 2.84 -8.33 -9.94
C GLU A 65 3.28 -9.66 -9.32
N LYS A 66 4.32 -9.63 -8.48
CA LYS A 66 4.99 -10.82 -7.95
C LYS A 66 5.28 -10.73 -6.44
N ASN A 67 5.70 -9.57 -5.96
CA ASN A 67 6.30 -9.42 -4.63
C ASN A 67 5.31 -9.02 -3.53
N PHE A 68 5.77 -9.14 -2.30
CA PHE A 68 5.08 -8.59 -1.14
C PHE A 68 5.63 -7.18 -0.86
N VAL A 69 4.86 -6.16 -1.24
CA VAL A 69 5.34 -4.77 -1.25
C VAL A 69 4.98 -3.95 0.00
N GLY A 70 4.39 -4.58 1.02
CA GLY A 70 3.93 -3.90 2.23
C GLY A 70 2.66 -3.06 2.05
N LEU A 71 1.90 -2.92 3.14
CA LEU A 71 0.67 -2.12 3.20
C LEU A 71 0.52 -1.52 4.61
N ALA A 72 0.28 -0.22 4.67
CA ALA A 72 0.06 0.50 5.91
C ALA A 72 -1.04 1.55 5.78
N THR A 73 -1.72 1.84 6.89
CA THR A 73 -2.79 2.84 6.98
C THR A 73 -2.56 3.75 8.19
N ASP A 74 -2.93 5.03 8.05
CA ASP A 74 -3.07 5.98 9.17
C ASP A 74 -4.21 6.96 8.86
N GLY A 75 -5.31 6.82 9.60
CA GLY A 75 -6.55 7.54 9.33
C GLY A 75 -7.04 7.32 7.89
N ASP A 76 -7.12 8.39 7.11
CA ASP A 76 -7.62 8.36 5.73
C ASP A 76 -6.53 8.10 4.68
N TYR A 77 -5.29 7.86 5.10
CA TYR A 77 -4.16 7.62 4.21
C TYR A 77 -3.79 6.14 4.15
N VAL A 78 -3.43 5.69 2.95
CA VAL A 78 -2.95 4.34 2.67
C VAL A 78 -1.58 4.47 2.02
N ALA A 79 -0.61 3.69 2.49
CA ALA A 79 0.71 3.59 1.87
C ALA A 79 1.00 2.14 1.45
N CYS A 80 1.64 1.98 0.29
CA CYS A 80 2.13 0.70 -0.18
C CYS A 80 3.46 0.86 -0.91
N GLY A 81 4.25 -0.20 -0.93
CA GLY A 81 5.42 -0.28 -1.79
C GLY A 81 5.06 -0.60 -3.24
N SER A 82 6.10 -0.70 -4.06
CA SER A 82 6.01 -1.00 -5.48
C SER A 82 7.28 -1.68 -5.96
N GLU A 83 7.15 -2.48 -7.02
CA GLU A 83 8.24 -3.19 -7.72
C GLU A 83 9.11 -2.26 -8.59
N ASN A 84 8.79 -0.97 -8.65
CA ASN A 84 9.65 0.06 -9.24
C ASN A 84 10.49 0.80 -8.18
N ASN A 85 10.80 0.12 -7.07
CA ASN A 85 11.52 0.63 -5.91
C ASN A 85 10.98 1.99 -5.38
N SER A 86 9.65 2.15 -5.37
CA SER A 86 9.01 3.39 -4.91
C SER A 86 7.91 3.12 -3.89
N LEU A 87 7.78 4.04 -2.94
CA LEU A 87 6.68 4.13 -1.98
C LEU A 87 5.55 4.98 -2.58
N TYR A 88 4.32 4.48 -2.53
CA TYR A 88 3.13 5.18 -2.97
C TYR A 88 2.23 5.50 -1.79
N ILE A 89 1.68 6.72 -1.78
CA ILE A 89 0.73 7.18 -0.78
C ILE A 89 -0.56 7.58 -1.49
N TYR A 90 -1.69 7.12 -0.94
CA TYR A 90 -3.04 7.36 -1.42
C TYR A 90 -3.86 8.01 -0.32
N TYR A 91 -4.78 8.89 -0.71
CA TYR A 91 -5.87 9.32 0.13
C TYR A 91 -7.11 8.47 -0.20
N LYS A 92 -7.83 7.99 0.82
CA LYS A 92 -8.96 7.05 0.62
C LYS A 92 -10.06 7.59 -0.31
N GLY A 93 -10.19 8.91 -0.39
CA GLY A 93 -11.15 9.60 -1.24
C GLY A 93 -10.69 9.82 -2.69
N LEU A 94 -9.50 9.35 -3.08
CA LEU A 94 -8.94 9.47 -4.44
C LEU A 94 -8.54 8.09 -4.99
N THR A 95 -8.66 7.88 -6.31
CA THR A 95 -8.27 6.62 -6.96
C THR A 95 -6.80 6.59 -7.39
N LYS A 96 -6.20 7.77 -7.56
CA LYS A 96 -4.79 7.95 -7.88
C LYS A 96 -3.99 8.28 -6.62
N GLN A 97 -2.70 7.99 -6.67
CA GLN A 97 -1.74 8.34 -5.62
C GLN A 97 -1.65 9.86 -5.47
N ILE A 98 -1.45 10.32 -4.23
CA ILE A 98 -1.19 11.72 -3.92
C ILE A 98 0.31 12.02 -3.94
N LEU A 99 1.14 11.03 -3.55
CA LEU A 99 2.58 11.18 -3.44
C LEU A 99 3.28 9.87 -3.81
N THR A 100 4.48 10.02 -4.35
CA THR A 100 5.40 8.93 -4.63
C THR A 100 6.79 9.31 -4.16
N TYR A 101 7.46 8.40 -3.46
CA TYR A 101 8.86 8.54 -3.07
C TYR A 101 9.66 7.40 -3.68
N LYS A 102 10.67 7.72 -4.49
CA LYS A 102 11.55 6.74 -5.13
C LYS A 102 12.79 6.55 -4.27
N PHE A 103 13.15 5.31 -3.97
CA PHE A 103 14.41 5.01 -3.31
C PHE A 103 15.57 5.27 -4.27
N ASP A 104 16.66 5.83 -3.74
CA ASP A 104 17.89 6.02 -4.51
C ASP A 104 18.50 4.65 -4.82
N THR A 105 18.78 4.40 -6.10
CA THR A 105 19.58 3.24 -6.50
C THR A 105 21.02 3.52 -6.11
N VAL A 106 21.56 2.77 -5.14
CA VAL A 106 22.98 2.87 -4.78
C VAL A 106 23.78 2.25 -5.93
N LYS A 107 24.28 3.09 -6.84
CA LYS A 107 25.26 2.64 -7.84
C LYS A 107 26.65 2.81 -7.23
N ASN A 108 27.29 1.69 -6.86
CA ASN A 108 28.70 1.73 -6.49
C ASN A 108 29.52 2.27 -7.67
N VAL A 109 30.26 3.36 -7.44
CA VAL A 109 31.10 4.04 -8.46
C VAL A 109 32.23 3.12 -8.97
N LEU A 110 32.51 2.01 -8.29
CA LEU A 110 33.57 1.06 -8.63
C LEU A 110 33.13 -0.12 -9.53
N GLU A 111 31.82 -0.31 -9.76
CA GLU A 111 31.30 -1.48 -10.48
C GLU A 111 30.76 -1.11 -11.87
N LYS A 112 31.53 -0.32 -12.64
CA LYS A 112 31.10 0.08 -13.98
C LYS A 112 31.23 -1.01 -15.05
N GLU A 113 31.54 -2.25 -14.68
CA GLU A 113 31.69 -3.36 -15.63
C GLU A 113 31.05 -4.66 -15.13
N ARG A 114 29.73 -4.65 -14.91
CA ARG A 114 28.87 -5.82 -15.11
C ARG A 114 27.55 -5.38 -15.75
N LYS A 115 27.52 -5.41 -17.08
CA LYS A 115 26.25 -5.55 -17.82
C LYS A 115 25.81 -7.00 -17.58
N ASP A 116 24.89 -7.19 -16.65
CA ASP A 116 23.84 -8.23 -16.61
C ASP A 116 23.44 -8.44 -15.15
N ASP A 117 22.28 -7.89 -14.78
CA ASP A 117 21.22 -8.50 -13.98
C ASP A 117 20.33 -7.42 -13.35
N ASP A 118 19.15 -7.25 -13.95
CA ASP A 118 17.82 -7.12 -13.32
C ASP A 118 17.76 -7.30 -11.79
N ALA A 119 18.42 -6.44 -11.01
CA ALA A 119 18.03 -6.23 -9.63
C ALA A 119 16.66 -5.52 -9.66
N ASN A 120 15.58 -6.32 -9.74
CA ASN A 120 14.21 -5.87 -9.55
C ASN A 120 14.07 -5.41 -8.10
N GLU A 121 14.58 -4.22 -7.80
CA GLU A 121 14.48 -3.57 -6.49
C GLU A 121 13.01 -3.23 -6.21
N PHE A 122 12.54 -3.56 -5.02
CA PHE A 122 11.17 -3.26 -4.63
C PHE A 122 11.11 -2.81 -3.18
N VAL A 123 10.12 -2.00 -2.87
CA VAL A 123 9.80 -1.68 -1.48
C VAL A 123 9.17 -2.91 -0.85
N SER A 124 9.76 -3.43 0.22
CA SER A 124 9.39 -4.71 0.85
C SER A 124 8.54 -4.54 2.10
N ALA A 125 8.68 -3.40 2.79
CA ALA A 125 7.90 -3.11 4.00
C ALA A 125 7.59 -1.62 4.12
N VAL A 126 6.40 -1.32 4.65
CA VAL A 126 5.92 0.04 4.90
C VAL A 126 5.15 0.05 6.21
N CYS A 127 5.34 1.09 7.03
CA CYS A 127 4.63 1.29 8.28
C CYS A 127 4.41 2.79 8.55
N TRP A 128 3.18 3.18 8.90
CA TRP A 128 2.91 4.52 9.41
C TRP A 128 3.19 4.59 10.91
N ARG A 129 3.74 5.71 11.37
CA ARG A 129 3.69 6.07 12.78
C ARG A 129 2.31 6.67 13.05
N GLN A 130 1.49 5.93 13.81
CA GLN A 130 0.10 6.28 14.12
C GLN A 130 -0.05 7.71 14.67
N GLY A 131 -1.06 8.43 14.17
CA GLY A 131 -1.36 9.79 14.60
C GLY A 131 -0.27 10.80 14.26
N SER A 132 0.57 10.49 13.27
CA SER A 132 1.65 11.37 12.84
C SER A 132 1.71 11.42 11.32
N ASN A 133 2.50 12.34 10.81
CA ASN A 133 2.73 12.47 9.39
C ASN A 133 3.97 11.70 8.91
N VAL A 134 4.43 10.69 9.66
CA VAL A 134 5.67 9.97 9.38
C VAL A 134 5.39 8.54 8.91
N VAL A 135 6.02 8.15 7.80
CA VAL A 135 6.03 6.78 7.27
C VAL A 135 7.45 6.24 7.25
N VAL A 136 7.62 4.99 7.64
CA VAL A 136 8.87 4.23 7.52
C VAL A 136 8.70 3.25 6.37
N ALA A 137 9.66 3.21 5.47
CA ALA A 137 9.69 2.26 4.37
C ALA A 137 11.05 1.59 4.26
N ALA A 138 11.07 0.31 3.92
CA ALA A 138 12.27 -0.47 3.65
C ALA A 138 12.18 -1.14 2.28
N ASN A 139 13.32 -1.28 1.60
CA ASN A 139 13.39 -1.94 0.30
C ASN A 139 14.13 -3.28 0.36
N SER A 140 14.14 -4.00 -0.77
CA SER A 140 14.78 -5.32 -0.91
C SER A 140 16.30 -5.30 -0.73
N GLN A 141 16.95 -4.13 -0.71
CA GLN A 141 18.37 -3.96 -0.40
C GLN A 141 18.66 -3.74 1.09
N GLY A 142 17.62 -3.72 1.94
CA GLY A 142 17.76 -3.44 3.37
C GLY A 142 17.91 -1.95 3.69
N ILE A 143 17.71 -1.05 2.72
CA ILE A 143 17.70 0.40 2.97
C ILE A 143 16.41 0.75 3.69
N ILE A 144 16.52 1.43 4.83
CA ILE A 144 15.38 1.93 5.61
C ILE A 144 15.35 3.45 5.50
N LYS A 145 14.18 4.00 5.18
CA LYS A 145 13.94 5.45 5.10
C LYS A 145 12.79 5.84 6.02
N VAL A 146 12.98 6.94 6.75
CA VAL A 146 11.94 7.61 7.53
C VAL A 146 11.52 8.86 6.77
N CYS A 147 10.29 8.86 6.27
CA CYS A 147 9.78 9.92 5.41
C CYS A 147 8.71 10.73 6.17
N GLY A 148 8.95 12.03 6.33
CA GLY A 148 7.95 12.98 6.81
C GLY A 148 7.05 13.43 5.66
N CYS A 149 5.77 13.18 5.78
CA CYS A 149 4.73 13.44 4.79
C CYS A 149 3.87 14.62 5.25
N PHE A 150 4.32 15.87 5.06
CA PHE A 150 3.59 17.07 5.49
C PHE A 150 2.31 17.31 4.65
N ILE A 151 1.34 16.42 4.76
CA ILE A 151 0.05 16.53 4.05
C ILE A 151 -0.86 17.58 4.72
N ASN A 152 -0.63 17.88 6.01
CA ASN A 152 -1.41 18.88 6.77
C ASN A 152 -1.25 20.33 6.30
N SER A 153 -0.34 20.65 5.39
CA SER A 153 -0.28 21.98 4.78
C SER A 153 -1.22 22.15 3.58
N TRP A 154 -1.89 21.08 3.16
CA TRP A 154 -2.90 21.09 2.09
C TRP A 154 -4.28 20.76 2.66
N ARG A 155 -4.77 21.60 3.60
CA ARG A 155 -6.22 21.77 3.71
C ARG A 155 -6.69 22.33 2.38
N PHE A 156 -7.16 21.43 1.53
CA PHE A 156 -7.82 21.75 0.28
C PHE A 156 -8.82 22.90 0.50
N ASN A 157 -8.56 24.05 -0.12
CA ASN A 157 -9.58 25.00 -0.52
C ASN A 157 -10.50 24.32 -1.55
N LEU A 158 -11.35 23.41 -1.11
CA LEU A 158 -12.41 22.79 -1.90
C LEU A 158 -13.75 22.94 -1.17
N PHE A 159 -14.05 24.20 -0.82
CA PHE A 159 -15.41 24.72 -0.72
C PHE A 159 -15.35 26.20 -1.11
N SER A 160 -15.64 26.46 -2.37
CA SER A 160 -16.25 27.70 -2.86
C SER A 160 -17.19 27.33 -4.00
#